data_AF-A0A7S1I3Y0-F1
#
_entry.id   AF-A0A7S1I3Y0-F1
#
_cell.length_a   1.000
_cell.length_b   1.000
_cell.length_c   1.000
_cell.angle_alpha   90.00
_cell.angle_beta   90.00
_cell.angle_gamma   90.00
#
_symmetry.space_group_name_H-M   'P 1'
#
loop_
_entity.id
_entity.type
_entity.pdbx_description
1 polymer ?
#
loop_
_entity_poly.entity_id
_entity_poly.type
_entity_poly.pdbx_seq_one_letter_code
_entity_poly.pdbx_strand_id
1 'polypeptide(L)'
;VQFGRQKMDSRAFMAQWHAVLEGWGKWEDVDVESRQTTRLRQAILAWMQQKRKMELEKEPGLRKPEDKNLKKRKRKEELKQKVMEEWDLEKDPPPGVVRAWTDGSEQEGVDGRKYAGYGVWFAEGHCLNVSEKLCGLTQTNNRAEMTAVLYVLKMVPKWVELQICTDSQLVVDTVLYWMEGWKRRGWKTKSGKSVENVDLWMAIQEALEERTGETLWVKVPSHVDIEGNERADSLAKKGVEKHGVKL
;
A
#
# COMPACT_ATOMS: atom_id res chain seq x y z
N VAL A 1 -11.60 -5.92 -38.13
CA VAL A 1 -11.75 -4.74 -37.24
C VAL A 1 -12.63 -5.17 -36.08
N GLN A 2 -12.04 -5.38 -34.89
CA GLN A 2 -12.73 -5.90 -33.71
C GLN A 2 -13.63 -4.82 -33.07
N PHE A 3 -14.84 -5.24 -32.67
CA PHE A 3 -15.84 -4.46 -31.95
C PHE A 3 -15.37 -4.08 -30.54
N GLY A 4 -15.35 -2.78 -30.22
CA GLY A 4 -15.13 -2.27 -28.87
C GLY A 4 -16.45 -2.14 -28.09
N ARG A 5 -16.53 -2.76 -26.91
CA ARG A 5 -17.55 -2.43 -25.90
C ARG A 5 -17.22 -1.07 -25.28
N GLN A 6 -17.92 -0.01 -25.68
CA GLN A 6 -18.00 1.20 -24.86
C GLN A 6 -19.06 0.99 -23.78
N LYS A 7 -18.67 1.12 -22.50
CA LYS A 7 -19.63 1.26 -21.40
C LYS A 7 -20.33 2.60 -21.58
N MET A 8 -21.64 2.56 -21.80
CA MET A 8 -22.48 3.75 -21.83
C MET A 8 -22.59 4.32 -20.40
N ASP A 9 -22.33 5.62 -20.23
CA ASP A 9 -22.50 6.31 -18.95
C ASP A 9 -23.98 6.29 -18.54
N SER A 10 -24.25 5.97 -17.28
CA SER A 10 -25.56 6.08 -16.62
C SER A 10 -26.27 7.41 -16.88
N ARG A 11 -25.54 8.53 -16.99
CA ARG A 11 -26.13 9.83 -17.34
C ARG A 11 -26.56 9.90 -18.80
N ALA A 12 -25.81 9.29 -19.72
CA ALA A 12 -26.17 9.25 -21.14
C ALA A 12 -27.40 8.34 -21.38
N PHE A 13 -27.51 7.23 -20.65
CA PHE A 13 -28.71 6.39 -20.66
C PHE A 13 -29.93 7.13 -20.12
N MET A 14 -29.77 7.85 -19.00
CA MET A 14 -30.86 8.65 -18.42
C MET A 14 -31.24 9.85 -19.30
N ALA A 15 -30.29 10.48 -19.98
CA ALA A 15 -30.58 11.59 -20.90
C ALA A 15 -31.33 11.12 -22.16
N GLN A 16 -30.96 9.98 -22.74
CA GLN A 16 -31.74 9.35 -23.82
C GLN A 16 -33.13 8.94 -23.35
N TRP A 17 -33.26 8.47 -22.10
CA TRP A 17 -34.56 8.11 -21.51
C TRP A 17 -35.44 9.33 -21.23
N HIS A 18 -34.88 10.44 -20.78
CA HIS A 18 -35.61 11.71 -20.59
C HIS A 18 -36.05 12.32 -21.93
N ALA A 19 -35.24 12.24 -22.99
CA ALA A 19 -35.64 12.68 -24.33
C ALA A 19 -36.82 11.85 -24.90
N VAL A 20 -36.88 10.55 -24.58
CA VAL A 20 -38.03 9.70 -24.90
C VAL A 20 -39.26 10.12 -24.10
N LEU A 21 -39.11 10.58 -22.86
CA LEU A 21 -40.22 11.07 -22.02
C LEU A 21 -40.71 12.47 -22.43
N GLU A 22 -39.85 13.34 -22.95
CA GLU A 22 -40.23 14.69 -23.41
C GLU A 22 -40.91 14.69 -24.79
N GLY A 23 -40.73 13.63 -25.59
CA GLY A 23 -41.43 13.43 -26.87
C GLY A 23 -42.85 12.87 -26.75
N TRP A 24 -43.28 12.51 -25.54
CA TRP A 24 -44.65 12.01 -25.28
C TRP A 24 -45.49 13.17 -24.77
N GLY A 25 -46.36 13.68 -25.65
CA GLY A 25 -47.33 14.72 -25.33
C GLY A 25 -48.19 14.39 -24.10
N LYS A 26 -48.86 15.43 -23.58
CA LYS A 26 -49.66 15.40 -22.35
C LYS A 26 -50.47 14.10 -22.20
N TRP A 27 -50.35 13.50 -21.02
CA TRP A 27 -50.89 12.18 -20.62
C TRP A 27 -52.43 12.06 -20.62
N GLU A 28 -53.16 13.01 -21.20
CA GLU A 28 -54.62 13.10 -21.12
C GLU A 28 -55.34 12.61 -22.39
N ASP A 29 -54.62 12.30 -23.49
CA ASP A 29 -55.24 11.92 -24.78
C ASP A 29 -54.93 10.47 -25.27
N VAL A 30 -54.47 9.57 -24.40
CA VAL A 30 -54.21 8.17 -24.80
C VAL A 30 -55.43 7.28 -24.53
N ASP A 31 -56.05 6.82 -25.61
CA ASP A 31 -57.20 5.91 -25.64
C ASP A 31 -56.96 4.61 -24.83
N VAL A 32 -57.94 4.24 -24.00
CA VAL A 32 -57.77 3.45 -22.77
C VAL A 32 -58.12 1.95 -22.95
N GLU A 33 -58.44 1.48 -24.15
CA GLU A 33 -58.99 0.12 -24.35
C GLU A 33 -58.07 -0.86 -25.10
N SER A 34 -56.93 -1.25 -24.53
CA SER A 34 -56.28 -2.52 -24.92
C SER A 34 -55.80 -3.34 -23.72
N ARG A 35 -56.09 -4.64 -23.71
CA ARG A 35 -55.69 -5.56 -22.62
C ARG A 35 -54.17 -5.67 -22.43
N GLN A 36 -53.35 -5.18 -23.37
CA GLN A 36 -51.89 -5.13 -23.26
C GLN A 36 -51.40 -3.92 -22.44
N THR A 37 -52.09 -2.77 -22.48
CA THR A 37 -51.72 -1.58 -21.68
C THR A 37 -52.05 -1.77 -20.19
N THR A 38 -53.03 -2.61 -19.84
CA THR A 38 -53.39 -2.87 -18.44
C THR A 38 -52.31 -3.66 -17.67
N ARG A 39 -51.69 -4.68 -18.28
CA ARG A 39 -50.66 -5.51 -17.60
C ARG A 39 -49.36 -4.75 -17.36
N LEU A 40 -48.92 -3.96 -18.34
CA LEU A 40 -47.72 -3.13 -18.22
C LEU A 40 -47.94 -2.01 -17.19
N ARG A 41 -49.12 -1.39 -17.17
CA ARG A 41 -49.51 -0.40 -16.17
C ARG A 41 -49.57 -1.00 -14.76
N GLN A 42 -50.14 -2.19 -14.60
CA GLN A 42 -50.16 -2.90 -13.31
C GLN A 42 -48.75 -3.29 -12.86
N ALA A 43 -47.88 -3.75 -13.76
CA ALA A 43 -46.49 -4.07 -13.43
C ALA A 43 -45.67 -2.84 -13.03
N ILE A 44 -45.87 -1.71 -13.71
CA ILE A 44 -45.22 -0.43 -13.37
C ILE A 44 -45.72 0.07 -12.01
N LEU A 45 -47.03 0.03 -11.76
CA LEU A 45 -47.61 0.43 -10.47
C LEU A 45 -47.16 -0.49 -9.34
N ALA A 46 -47.10 -1.80 -9.57
CA ALA A 46 -46.59 -2.76 -8.60
C ALA A 46 -45.11 -2.51 -8.30
N TRP A 47 -44.28 -2.27 -9.32
CA TRP A 47 -42.87 -1.90 -9.14
C TRP A 47 -42.72 -0.57 -8.39
N MET A 48 -43.54 0.43 -8.71
CA MET A 48 -43.53 1.72 -7.99
C MET A 48 -43.96 1.56 -6.53
N GLN A 49 -44.99 0.76 -6.25
CA GLN A 49 -45.43 0.46 -4.88
C GLN A 49 -44.37 -0.33 -4.11
N GLN A 50 -43.72 -1.31 -4.75
CA GLN A 50 -42.67 -2.10 -4.16
C GLN A 50 -41.40 -1.28 -3.92
N LYS A 51 -41.05 -0.37 -4.84
CA LYS A 51 -39.97 0.60 -4.66
C LYS A 51 -40.26 1.58 -3.54
N ARG A 52 -41.49 2.11 -3.47
CA ARG A 52 -41.92 3.00 -2.38
C ARG A 52 -41.95 2.27 -1.03
N LYS A 53 -42.35 0.99 -1.03
CA LYS A 53 -42.28 0.12 0.15
C LYS A 53 -40.84 -0.13 0.56
N MET A 54 -39.92 -0.41 -0.37
CA MET A 54 -38.48 -0.50 -0.09
C MET A 54 -37.86 0.83 0.36
N GLU A 55 -38.37 1.97 -0.11
CA GLU A 55 -37.94 3.31 0.32
C GLU A 55 -38.51 3.71 1.68
N LEU A 56 -39.69 3.18 2.06
CA LEU A 56 -40.30 3.35 3.38
C LEU A 56 -39.77 2.34 4.42
N GLU A 57 -39.48 1.10 4.01
CA GLU A 57 -38.81 0.04 4.79
C GLU A 57 -37.31 0.27 4.92
N LYS A 58 -36.73 1.17 4.10
CA LYS A 58 -35.57 1.95 4.54
C LYS A 58 -36.04 2.85 5.68
N GLU A 59 -36.26 2.25 6.84
CA GLU A 59 -36.29 3.00 8.08
C GLU A 59 -35.06 3.91 8.06
N PRO A 60 -35.21 5.22 8.28
CA PRO A 60 -34.09 6.05 8.68
C PRO A 60 -33.74 5.68 10.13
N GLY A 61 -33.52 4.39 10.40
CA GLY A 61 -32.79 3.94 11.57
C GLY A 61 -31.43 4.60 11.49
N LEU A 62 -30.99 5.18 12.61
CA LEU A 62 -29.72 5.87 12.74
C LEU A 62 -28.56 4.98 12.27
N ARG A 63 -28.26 4.96 10.97
CA ARG A 63 -26.90 4.75 10.51
C ARG A 63 -26.19 6.05 10.85
N LYS A 64 -25.74 6.16 12.11
CA LYS A 64 -24.66 7.08 12.44
C LYS A 64 -23.62 6.89 11.33
N PRO A 65 -23.22 7.95 10.61
CA PRO A 65 -22.19 7.79 9.59
C PRO A 65 -21.04 7.03 10.25
N GLU A 66 -20.77 5.82 9.77
CA GLU A 66 -19.72 4.99 10.36
C GLU A 66 -18.48 5.85 10.42
N ASP A 67 -17.95 6.03 11.62
CA ASP A 67 -16.82 6.91 11.84
C ASP A 67 -15.68 6.44 10.93
N LYS A 68 -15.31 7.28 9.97
CA LYS A 68 -14.24 6.99 9.01
C LYS A 68 -12.96 6.60 9.74
N ASN A 69 -12.72 7.14 10.94
CA ASN A 69 -11.60 6.78 11.79
C ASN A 69 -11.76 5.38 12.38
N LEU A 70 -12.94 5.00 12.84
CA LEU A 70 -13.22 3.65 13.31
C LEU A 70 -13.01 2.61 12.20
N LYS A 71 -13.48 2.89 10.98
CA LYS A 71 -13.27 2.02 9.83
C LYS A 71 -11.78 1.89 9.48
N LYS A 72 -11.03 3.01 9.52
CA LYS A 72 -9.57 3.01 9.30
C LYS A 72 -8.83 2.19 10.36
N ARG A 73 -9.21 2.32 11.63
CA ARG A 73 -8.64 1.55 12.75
C ARG A 73 -8.92 0.05 12.60
N LYS A 74 -10.17 -0.35 12.35
CA LYS A 74 -10.53 -1.76 12.11
C LYS A 74 -9.72 -2.38 10.97
N ARG A 75 -9.61 -1.67 9.83
CA ARG A 75 -8.81 -2.13 8.70
C ARG A 75 -7.32 -2.30 9.04
N LYS A 76 -6.75 -1.40 9.84
CA LYS A 76 -5.36 -1.53 10.32
C LYS A 76 -5.19 -2.76 11.20
N GLU A 77 -6.13 -3.00 12.13
CA GLU A 77 -6.11 -4.17 13.02
C GLU A 77 -6.24 -5.48 12.23
N GLU A 78 -7.16 -5.56 11.28
CA GLU A 78 -7.33 -6.72 10.39
C GLU A 78 -6.05 -6.99 9.59
N LEU A 79 -5.42 -5.94 9.06
CA LEU A 79 -4.17 -6.07 8.31
C LEU A 79 -3.00 -6.49 9.21
N LYS A 80 -2.92 -5.94 10.42
CA LYS A 80 -1.97 -6.34 11.45
C LYS A 80 -2.11 -7.83 11.71
N GLN A 81 -3.30 -8.26 12.13
CA GLN A 81 -3.58 -9.64 12.49
C GLN A 81 -3.22 -10.59 11.34
N LYS A 82 -3.62 -10.26 10.11
CA LYS A 82 -3.31 -11.08 8.94
C LYS A 82 -1.80 -11.27 8.75
N VAL A 83 -1.01 -10.18 8.79
CA VAL A 83 0.44 -10.26 8.57
C VAL A 83 1.14 -10.96 9.73
N MET A 84 0.72 -10.70 10.96
CA MET A 84 1.27 -11.37 12.15
C MET A 84 1.01 -12.88 12.10
N GLU A 85 -0.19 -13.31 11.70
CA GLU A 85 -0.55 -14.74 11.55
C GLU A 85 0.19 -15.41 10.38
N GLU A 86 0.26 -14.74 9.22
CA GLU A 86 0.90 -15.29 8.01
C GLU A 86 2.41 -15.53 8.21
N TRP A 87 3.08 -14.65 8.97
CA TRP A 87 4.53 -14.67 9.13
C TRP A 87 5.01 -15.02 10.55
N ASP A 88 4.07 -15.33 11.45
CA ASP A 88 4.31 -15.67 12.86
C ASP A 88 5.25 -14.67 13.57
N LEU A 89 5.03 -13.37 13.35
CA LEU A 89 5.95 -12.30 13.77
C LEU A 89 5.94 -12.02 15.27
N GLU A 90 4.98 -12.58 16.02
CA GLU A 90 4.96 -12.51 17.50
C GLU A 90 6.00 -13.43 18.11
N LYS A 91 6.38 -14.50 17.42
CA LYS A 91 7.35 -15.47 17.91
C LYS A 91 8.73 -15.18 17.37
N ASP A 92 9.73 -15.65 18.09
CA ASP A 92 11.10 -15.69 17.59
C ASP A 92 11.17 -16.45 16.26
N PRO A 93 12.07 -16.04 15.34
CA PRO A 93 12.26 -16.78 14.10
C PRO A 93 12.76 -18.22 14.39
N PRO A 94 12.62 -19.15 13.43
CA PRO A 94 13.10 -20.51 13.58
C PRO A 94 14.59 -20.57 14.00
N PRO A 95 15.03 -21.60 14.75
CA PRO A 95 16.43 -21.75 15.12
C PRO A 95 17.34 -21.69 13.89
N GLY A 96 18.37 -20.84 13.95
CA GLY A 96 19.31 -20.64 12.85
C GLY A 96 18.94 -19.49 11.90
N VAL A 97 17.77 -18.89 12.04
CA VAL A 97 17.33 -17.71 11.28
C VAL A 97 17.50 -16.45 12.12
N VAL A 98 18.12 -15.43 11.54
CA VAL A 98 18.20 -14.09 12.13
C VAL A 98 17.08 -13.22 11.55
N ARG A 99 16.24 -12.63 12.41
CA ARG A 99 15.25 -11.62 12.00
C ARG A 99 15.81 -10.22 12.22
N ALA A 100 15.68 -9.37 11.21
CA ALA A 100 16.05 -7.96 11.27
C ALA A 100 14.91 -7.10 10.73
N TRP A 101 14.57 -6.04 11.46
CA TRP A 101 13.60 -5.03 11.09
C TRP A 101 14.34 -3.80 10.61
N THR A 102 13.96 -3.28 9.44
CA THR A 102 14.65 -2.16 8.80
C THR A 102 13.68 -1.06 8.46
N ASP A 103 14.08 0.18 8.72
CA ASP A 103 13.29 1.35 8.35
C ASP A 103 14.18 2.55 7.98
N GLY A 104 13.59 3.47 7.21
CA GLY A 104 14.16 4.75 6.83
C GLY A 104 13.30 5.91 7.31
N SER A 105 13.95 7.03 7.63
CA SER A 105 13.25 8.26 7.96
C SER A 105 13.86 9.43 7.21
N GLU A 106 13.01 10.34 6.75
CA GLU A 106 13.35 11.63 6.17
C GLU A 106 12.53 12.71 6.89
N GLN A 107 13.20 13.74 7.38
CA GLN A 107 12.57 14.90 8.01
C GLN A 107 13.16 16.19 7.44
N GLU A 108 12.37 17.26 7.44
CA GLU A 108 12.81 18.59 7.02
C GLU A 108 13.28 19.35 8.25
N GLY A 109 14.49 19.89 8.21
CA GLY A 109 15.02 20.75 9.26
C GLY A 109 14.44 22.17 9.19
N VAL A 110 14.62 22.93 10.27
CA VAL A 110 14.21 24.35 10.32
C VAL A 110 14.92 25.24 9.30
N ASP A 111 16.02 24.74 8.71
CA ASP A 111 16.75 25.39 7.62
C ASP A 111 16.18 25.08 6.22
N GLY A 112 15.07 24.34 6.16
CA GLY A 112 14.40 23.93 4.93
C GLY A 112 15.10 22.80 4.17
N ARG A 113 16.14 22.18 4.75
CA ARG A 113 16.84 21.04 4.14
C ARG A 113 16.28 19.73 4.65
N LYS A 114 16.36 18.70 3.81
CA LYS A 114 15.98 17.35 4.19
C LYS A 114 17.16 16.62 4.81
N TYR A 115 16.87 15.87 5.86
CA TYR A 115 17.80 15.02 6.59
C TYR A 115 17.21 13.64 6.68
N ALA A 116 18.02 12.63 6.38
CA ALA A 116 17.59 11.26 6.43
C ALA A 116 18.46 10.44 7.39
N GLY A 117 17.87 9.39 7.93
CA GLY A 117 18.47 8.48 8.90
C GLY A 117 17.85 7.10 8.75
N TYR A 118 18.62 6.06 9.08
CA TYR A 118 18.21 4.68 8.92
C TYR A 118 18.31 3.94 10.24
N GLY A 119 17.39 3.01 10.44
CA GLY A 119 17.23 2.23 11.66
C GLY A 119 17.20 0.74 11.36
N VAL A 120 17.90 -0.04 12.17
CA VAL A 120 17.79 -1.50 12.14
C VAL A 120 17.63 -2.02 13.56
N TRP A 121 16.63 -2.85 13.76
CA TRP A 121 16.35 -3.49 15.03
C TRP A 121 16.31 -5.01 14.88
N PHE A 122 17.06 -5.72 15.72
CA PHE A 122 17.08 -7.18 15.80
C PHE A 122 16.32 -7.66 17.03
N ALA A 123 16.71 -7.15 18.20
CA ALA A 123 16.10 -7.42 19.49
C ALA A 123 16.52 -6.34 20.50
N GLU A 124 15.90 -6.29 21.68
CA GLU A 124 16.32 -5.38 22.75
C GLU A 124 17.79 -5.60 23.13
N GLY A 125 18.57 -4.51 23.24
CA GLY A 125 20.00 -4.57 23.58
C GLY A 125 20.92 -5.27 22.56
N HIS A 126 20.41 -5.69 21.39
CA HIS A 126 21.23 -6.39 20.40
C HIS A 126 22.33 -5.48 19.84
N CYS A 127 23.57 -5.98 19.79
CA CYS A 127 24.74 -5.17 19.42
C CYS A 127 24.75 -4.69 17.97
N LEU A 128 24.00 -5.35 17.09
CA LEU A 128 23.84 -4.93 15.69
C LEU A 128 22.69 -3.94 15.48
N ASN A 129 21.91 -3.60 16.51
CA ASN A 129 20.93 -2.52 16.38
C ASN A 129 21.65 -1.24 16.00
N VAL A 130 21.12 -0.53 14.99
CA VAL A 130 21.74 0.70 14.50
C VAL A 130 20.69 1.78 14.35
N SER A 131 21.12 2.99 14.66
CA SER A 131 20.41 4.25 14.43
C SER A 131 21.46 5.20 13.92
N GLU A 132 21.51 5.47 12.63
CA GLU A 132 22.58 6.29 12.05
C GLU A 132 22.04 7.26 11.01
N LYS A 133 22.76 8.37 10.84
CA LYS A 133 22.44 9.34 9.80
C LYS A 133 22.75 8.77 8.42
N LEU A 134 21.93 9.10 7.43
CA LEU A 134 22.24 8.77 6.05
C LEU A 134 23.42 9.62 5.58
N CYS A 135 24.50 8.96 5.17
CA CYS A 135 25.68 9.63 4.61
C CYS A 135 25.43 10.09 3.16
N GLY A 136 26.11 11.18 2.77
CA GLY A 136 26.07 11.73 1.41
C GLY A 136 25.11 12.92 1.25
N LEU A 137 25.08 13.49 0.06
CA LEU A 137 24.31 14.71 -0.23
C LEU A 137 22.83 14.44 -0.50
N THR A 138 22.51 13.27 -1.04
CA THR A 138 21.14 12.90 -1.39
C THR A 138 20.44 12.32 -0.16
N GLN A 139 19.72 13.19 0.56
CA GLN A 139 18.97 12.85 1.76
C GLN A 139 17.52 12.52 1.37
N THR A 140 17.21 11.23 1.20
CA THR A 140 15.84 10.80 0.89
C THR A 140 15.43 9.58 1.70
N ASN A 141 14.12 9.44 1.94
CA ASN A 141 13.58 8.28 2.66
C ASN A 141 13.99 6.97 1.98
N ASN A 142 13.79 6.85 0.65
CA ASN A 142 14.15 5.65 -0.10
C ASN A 142 15.61 5.24 0.08
N ARG A 143 16.55 6.20 0.10
CA ARG A 143 17.96 5.88 0.32
C ARG A 143 18.22 5.42 1.75
N ALA A 144 17.52 5.97 2.75
CA ALA A 144 17.59 5.49 4.12
C ALA A 144 17.07 4.06 4.26
N GLU A 145 15.90 3.75 3.69
CA GLU A 145 15.34 2.38 3.62
C GLU A 145 16.35 1.39 3.05
N MET A 146 16.90 1.73 1.88
CA MET A 146 17.85 0.89 1.17
C MET A 146 19.17 0.72 1.94
N THR A 147 19.60 1.76 2.66
CA THR A 147 20.82 1.71 3.48
C THR A 147 20.61 0.82 4.71
N ALA A 148 19.43 0.85 5.34
CA ALA A 148 19.10 -0.07 6.43
C ALA A 148 19.18 -1.54 5.99
N VAL A 149 18.61 -1.84 4.82
CA VAL A 149 18.68 -3.17 4.20
C VAL A 149 20.11 -3.57 3.89
N LEU A 150 20.88 -2.68 3.26
CA LEU A 150 22.29 -2.95 2.93
C LEU A 150 23.14 -3.18 4.18
N TYR A 151 22.87 -2.45 5.27
CA TYR A 151 23.52 -2.66 6.56
C TYR A 151 23.27 -4.09 7.06
N VAL A 152 22.00 -4.53 7.08
CA VAL A 152 21.63 -5.88 7.51
C VAL A 152 22.35 -6.95 6.69
N LEU A 153 22.32 -6.82 5.36
CA LEU A 153 22.95 -7.78 4.46
C LEU A 153 24.47 -7.89 4.66
N LYS A 154 25.14 -6.78 5.02
CA LYS A 154 26.58 -6.74 5.29
C LYS A 154 26.97 -7.21 6.69
N MET A 155 26.13 -6.96 7.69
CA MET A 155 26.46 -7.27 9.09
C MET A 155 26.13 -8.70 9.48
N VAL A 156 25.07 -9.29 8.92
CA VAL A 156 24.71 -10.68 9.21
C VAL A 156 25.64 -11.61 8.42
N PRO A 157 26.26 -12.63 9.04
CA PRO A 157 27.14 -13.55 8.31
C PRO A 157 26.46 -14.17 7.08
N LYS A 158 27.24 -14.34 6.01
CA LYS A 158 26.73 -14.69 4.68
C LYS A 158 26.03 -16.06 4.61
N TRP A 159 26.36 -16.97 5.51
CA TRP A 159 25.81 -18.33 5.59
C TRP A 159 24.59 -18.46 6.52
N VAL A 160 24.25 -17.40 7.26
CA VAL A 160 23.10 -17.41 8.18
C VAL A 160 21.83 -17.06 7.40
N GLU A 161 20.77 -17.83 7.62
CA GLU A 161 19.45 -17.53 7.08
C GLU A 161 18.91 -16.23 7.70
N LEU A 162 18.31 -15.40 6.86
CA LEU A 162 17.98 -14.03 7.22
C LEU A 162 16.53 -13.72 6.87
N GLN A 163 15.77 -13.24 7.83
CA GLN A 163 14.43 -12.71 7.62
C GLN A 163 14.46 -11.18 7.75
N ILE A 164 14.31 -10.46 6.64
CA ILE A 164 14.26 -8.99 6.62
C ILE A 164 12.80 -8.54 6.62
N CYS A 165 12.41 -7.83 7.67
CA CYS A 165 11.11 -7.19 7.82
C CYS A 165 11.24 -5.70 7.48
N THR A 166 10.48 -5.23 6.49
CA THR A 166 10.49 -3.80 6.07
C THR A 166 9.11 -3.36 5.63
N ASP A 167 8.77 -2.10 5.87
CA ASP A 167 7.57 -1.48 5.33
C ASP A 167 7.81 -0.78 3.97
N SER A 168 9.04 -0.83 3.43
CA SER A 168 9.36 -0.25 2.14
C SER A 168 8.88 -1.14 0.99
N GLN A 169 7.79 -0.73 0.33
CA GLN A 169 7.30 -1.42 -0.88
C GLN A 169 8.33 -1.34 -2.02
N LEU A 170 9.06 -0.22 -2.13
CA LEU A 170 10.10 -0.04 -3.13
C LEU A 170 11.20 -1.10 -3.00
N VAL A 171 11.67 -1.36 -1.77
CA VAL A 171 12.66 -2.42 -1.50
C VAL A 171 12.10 -3.76 -1.91
N VAL A 172 10.95 -4.15 -1.38
CA VAL A 172 10.36 -5.47 -1.60
C VAL A 172 10.09 -5.72 -3.10
N ASP A 173 9.48 -4.77 -3.79
CA ASP A 173 9.20 -4.92 -5.22
C ASP A 173 10.49 -5.01 -6.04
N THR A 174 11.51 -4.26 -5.66
CA THR A 174 12.78 -4.26 -6.36
C THR A 174 13.47 -5.61 -6.23
N VAL A 175 13.67 -6.09 -5.00
CA VAL A 175 14.41 -7.34 -4.74
C VAL A 175 13.66 -8.55 -5.27
N LEU A 176 12.32 -8.59 -5.19
CA LEU A 176 11.54 -9.75 -5.61
C LEU A 176 11.24 -9.75 -7.12
N TYR A 177 11.10 -8.59 -7.77
CA TYR A 177 10.53 -8.53 -9.13
C TYR A 177 11.35 -7.72 -10.13
N TRP A 178 11.99 -6.62 -9.74
CA TRP A 178 12.55 -5.67 -10.72
C TRP A 178 14.05 -5.80 -10.93
N MET A 179 14.80 -6.15 -9.90
CA MET A 179 16.26 -6.12 -9.87
C MET A 179 16.87 -6.93 -11.02
N GLU A 180 16.42 -8.18 -11.20
CA GLU A 180 16.91 -9.04 -12.28
C GLU A 180 16.57 -8.47 -13.68
N GLY A 181 15.41 -7.83 -13.81
CA GLY A 181 15.03 -7.14 -15.04
C GLY A 181 15.90 -5.92 -15.33
N TRP A 182 16.29 -5.15 -14.30
CA TRP A 182 17.19 -4.01 -14.43
C TRP A 182 18.61 -4.43 -14.75
N LYS A 183 19.13 -5.47 -14.09
CA LYS A 183 20.47 -6.04 -14.35
C LYS A 183 20.63 -6.41 -15.83
N ARG A 184 19.67 -7.17 -16.39
CA ARG A 184 19.66 -7.54 -17.81
C ARG A 184 19.58 -6.35 -18.77
N ARG A 185 19.07 -5.20 -18.32
CA ARG A 185 18.97 -3.95 -19.11
C ARG A 185 20.10 -2.96 -18.80
N GLY A 186 21.15 -3.37 -18.09
CA GLY A 186 22.25 -2.48 -17.69
C GLY A 186 21.78 -1.34 -16.78
N TRP A 187 20.94 -1.67 -15.80
CA TRP A 187 20.37 -0.75 -14.81
C TRP A 187 19.53 0.39 -15.41
N LYS A 188 18.72 0.04 -16.42
CA LYS A 188 17.76 0.95 -17.06
C LYS A 188 16.31 0.50 -16.86
N THR A 189 15.44 1.49 -16.68
CA THR A 189 13.98 1.32 -16.62
C THR A 189 13.43 0.91 -17.99
N LYS A 190 12.15 0.50 -18.03
CA LYS A 190 11.48 0.16 -19.31
C LYS A 190 11.45 1.33 -20.30
N SER A 191 11.50 2.57 -19.81
CA SER A 191 11.56 3.77 -20.65
C SER A 191 12.99 4.16 -21.07
N GLY A 192 14.00 3.32 -20.79
CA GLY A 192 15.39 3.56 -21.15
C GLY A 192 16.16 4.54 -20.26
N LYS A 193 15.52 5.10 -19.22
CA LYS A 193 16.17 5.98 -18.24
C LYS A 193 16.98 5.15 -17.24
N SER A 194 18.04 5.73 -16.69
CA SER A 194 18.77 5.11 -15.57
C SER A 194 17.84 4.88 -14.39
N VAL A 195 18.00 3.75 -13.70
CA VAL A 195 17.28 3.45 -12.46
C VAL A 195 17.76 4.41 -11.37
N GLU A 196 16.82 4.96 -10.60
CA GLU A 196 17.15 5.81 -9.45
C GLU A 196 17.80 4.98 -8.34
N ASN A 197 18.77 5.58 -7.63
CA ASN A 197 19.53 4.92 -6.56
C ASN A 197 20.25 3.64 -7.02
N VAL A 198 20.65 3.59 -8.30
CA VAL A 198 21.38 2.45 -8.89
C VAL A 198 22.62 2.06 -8.09
N ASP A 199 23.30 3.04 -7.49
CA ASP A 199 24.48 2.83 -6.65
C ASP A 199 24.18 1.89 -5.47
N LEU A 200 23.07 2.13 -4.77
CA LEU A 200 22.65 1.30 -3.64
C LEU A 200 22.04 -0.02 -4.10
N TRP A 201 21.29 -0.05 -5.21
CA TRP A 201 20.76 -1.30 -5.74
C TRP A 201 21.84 -2.27 -6.19
N MET A 202 22.91 -1.77 -6.82
CA MET A 202 24.07 -2.58 -7.18
C MET A 202 24.75 -3.15 -5.93
N ALA A 203 24.92 -2.34 -4.88
CA ALA A 203 25.52 -2.80 -3.63
C ALA A 203 24.64 -3.84 -2.89
N ILE A 204 23.31 -3.67 -2.91
CA ILE A 204 22.36 -4.64 -2.34
C ILE A 204 22.40 -5.94 -3.14
N GLN A 205 22.39 -5.85 -4.48
CA GLN A 205 22.44 -7.00 -5.37
C GLN A 205 23.74 -7.80 -5.17
N GLU A 206 24.90 -7.13 -5.13
CA GLU A 206 26.18 -7.76 -4.82
C GLU A 206 26.14 -8.45 -3.45
N ALA A 207 25.67 -7.75 -2.41
CA ALA A 207 25.56 -8.33 -1.08
C ALA A 207 24.63 -9.56 -1.04
N LEU A 208 23.54 -9.58 -1.82
CA LEU A 208 22.65 -10.74 -1.92
C LEU A 208 23.31 -11.91 -2.66
N GLU A 209 24.04 -11.65 -3.75
CA GLU A 209 24.71 -12.69 -4.55
C GLU A 209 25.86 -13.37 -3.78
N GLU A 210 26.51 -12.65 -2.88
CA GLU A 210 27.58 -13.20 -2.05
C GLU A 210 27.07 -14.09 -0.90
N ARG A 211 25.79 -14.02 -0.57
CA ARG A 211 25.20 -14.81 0.54
C ARG A 211 24.93 -16.24 0.11
N THR A 212 25.21 -17.17 1.02
CA THR A 212 24.88 -18.60 0.86
C THR A 212 23.67 -19.00 1.71
N GLY A 213 23.38 -18.26 2.78
CA GLY A 213 22.14 -18.40 3.55
C GLY A 213 20.99 -17.70 2.84
N GLU A 214 19.81 -18.32 2.88
CA GLU A 214 18.61 -17.78 2.24
C GLU A 214 18.19 -16.46 2.89
N THR A 215 17.64 -15.55 2.09
CA THR A 215 17.07 -14.28 2.56
C THR A 215 15.57 -14.26 2.30
N LEU A 216 14.80 -14.30 3.37
CA LEU A 216 13.35 -14.18 3.37
C LEU A 216 12.94 -12.72 3.54
N TRP A 217 12.09 -12.24 2.64
CA TRP A 217 11.58 -10.87 2.66
C TRP A 217 10.17 -10.83 3.20
N VAL A 218 9.96 -10.08 4.27
CA VAL A 218 8.64 -9.88 4.88
C VAL A 218 8.24 -8.42 4.72
N LYS A 219 7.26 -8.17 3.86
CA LYS A 219 6.64 -6.87 3.73
C LYS A 219 5.68 -6.66 4.90
N VAL A 220 6.00 -5.72 5.79
CA VAL A 220 5.07 -5.32 6.85
C VAL A 220 4.28 -4.07 6.44
N PRO A 221 3.04 -3.89 6.92
CA PRO A 221 2.29 -2.68 6.65
C PRO A 221 2.90 -1.48 7.36
N SER A 222 2.99 -0.34 6.66
CA SER A 222 3.44 0.91 7.27
C SER A 222 2.37 1.48 8.20
N HIS A 223 2.80 2.11 9.30
CA HIS A 223 1.95 2.72 10.34
C HIS A 223 0.94 1.74 10.96
N VAL A 224 1.35 0.50 11.12
CA VAL A 224 0.60 -0.52 11.85
C VAL A 224 1.47 -0.94 13.02
N ASP A 225 0.89 -0.93 14.23
CA ASP A 225 1.56 -1.11 15.52
C ASP A 225 2.23 -2.50 15.65
N ILE A 226 3.26 -2.76 14.87
CA ILE A 226 4.09 -3.95 14.87
C ILE A 226 5.40 -3.57 15.55
N GLU A 227 5.62 -4.13 16.74
CA GLU A 227 6.68 -3.66 17.64
C GLU A 227 8.04 -3.55 16.95
N GLY A 228 8.50 -4.59 16.26
CA GLY A 228 9.81 -4.55 15.61
C GLY A 228 9.95 -3.46 14.54
N ASN A 229 8.88 -3.16 13.81
CA ASN A 229 8.85 -2.07 12.83
C ASN A 229 8.89 -0.70 13.53
N GLU A 230 8.08 -0.52 14.59
CA GLU A 230 8.08 0.72 15.38
C GLU A 230 9.43 0.96 16.07
N ARG A 231 10.14 -0.10 16.47
CA ARG A 231 11.52 0.01 16.98
C ARG A 231 12.48 0.45 15.89
N ALA A 232 12.40 -0.12 14.68
CA ALA A 232 13.22 0.30 13.55
C ALA A 232 12.94 1.75 13.14
N ASP A 233 11.67 2.17 13.06
CA ASP A 233 11.25 3.56 12.81
C ASP A 233 11.80 4.53 13.86
N SER A 234 11.70 4.17 15.14
CA SER A 234 12.26 4.97 16.22
C SER A 234 13.78 5.13 16.08
N LEU A 235 14.49 4.07 15.70
CA LEU A 235 15.93 4.11 15.44
C LEU A 235 16.25 4.96 14.19
N ALA A 236 15.45 4.89 13.14
CA ALA A 236 15.64 5.68 11.93
C ALA A 236 15.48 7.17 12.21
N LYS A 237 14.43 7.56 12.96
CA LYS A 237 14.20 8.95 13.41
C LYS A 237 15.35 9.48 14.27
N LYS A 238 15.82 8.70 15.24
CA LYS A 238 17.04 9.03 16.01
C LYS A 238 18.27 9.16 15.12
N GLY A 239 18.33 8.39 14.02
CA GLY A 239 19.37 8.51 13.01
C GLY A 239 19.35 9.88 12.32
N VAL A 240 18.16 10.43 12.07
CA VAL A 240 18.01 11.80 11.55
C VAL A 240 18.54 12.83 12.55
N GLU A 241 18.21 12.68 13.84
CA GLU A 241 18.67 13.59 14.91
C GLU A 241 20.20 13.67 15.02
N LYS A 242 20.92 12.60 14.63
CA LYS A 242 22.40 12.57 14.59
C LYS A 242 23.04 13.53 13.59
N HIS A 243 22.27 14.18 12.73
CA HIS A 243 22.76 15.32 11.95
C HIS A 243 23.06 16.54 12.83
N GLY A 244 22.53 16.59 14.07
CA GLY A 244 22.73 17.70 15.01
C GLY A 244 21.99 18.97 14.61
N VAL A 245 20.96 18.83 13.76
CA VAL A 245 20.13 19.93 13.24
C VAL A 245 18.79 19.92 13.96
N LYS A 246 18.20 21.10 14.16
CA LYS A 246 16.83 21.20 14.66
C LYS A 246 15.86 20.78 13.55
N LEU A 247 15.10 19.72 13.82
CA LEU A 247 14.03 19.20 12.98
C LEU A 247 12.70 19.89 13.33
#